data_AF-A0AA41BKE8-F1
#
_entry.id   AF-A0AA41BKE8-F1
#
_cell.length_a   1.000
_cell.length_b   1.000
_cell.length_c   1.000
_cell.angle_alpha   90.00
_cell.angle_beta   90.00
_cell.angle_gamma   90.00
#
_symmetry.space_group_name_H-M   'P 1'
#
loop_
_entity.id
_entity.type
_entity.pdbx_description
1 polymer ?
#
loop_
_entity_poly.entity_id
_entity_poly.type
_entity_poly.pdbx_seq_one_letter_code
_entity_poly.pdbx_strand_id
1 'polypeptide(L)'
;MKKRFMMFTLLAAVFSGVAHADDAAIRQSLAKLGVQSTEIQASPVAGMKTVLTHSGVLYVTDDGKHLIQGPMYDVSGAHPVNVTNKLLMSQLNALEKEMIVYKAPDEKHVITVFTDITCGYCHKLHEEMTDSNAP
;
A
#
# COMPACT_ATOMS: atom_id res chain seq x y z
N MET A 1 24.04 44.60 42.05
CA MET A 1 23.44 43.24 41.94
C MET A 1 22.49 43.24 40.74
N LYS A 2 22.43 42.14 39.97
CA LYS A 2 21.62 41.93 38.73
C LYS A 2 22.28 42.27 37.39
N LYS A 3 23.36 41.57 37.05
CA LYS A 3 23.76 41.28 35.65
C LYS A 3 24.47 39.94 35.65
N ARG A 4 23.76 38.86 35.34
CA ARG A 4 24.26 37.51 34.96
C ARG A 4 23.12 36.52 35.11
N PHE A 5 22.24 36.42 34.11
CA PHE A 5 21.51 35.18 33.81
C PHE A 5 20.74 35.36 32.51
N MET A 6 21.45 35.43 31.39
CA MET A 6 20.80 35.43 30.08
C MET A 6 21.71 34.78 29.05
N MET A 7 22.13 33.56 29.34
CA MET A 7 22.97 32.76 28.44
C MET A 7 22.85 31.31 28.87
N PHE A 8 21.78 30.62 28.45
CA PHE A 8 21.70 29.16 28.26
C PHE A 8 20.25 28.78 27.97
N THR A 9 19.88 28.67 26.68
CA THR A 9 18.88 27.73 26.13
C THR A 9 18.75 27.98 24.64
N LEU A 10 19.82 27.66 23.89
CA LEU A 10 19.79 27.57 22.43
C LEU A 10 20.26 26.17 22.05
N LEU A 11 19.45 25.14 22.33
CA LEU A 11 19.72 23.77 21.86
C LEU A 11 18.49 22.86 21.92
N ALA A 12 17.45 23.12 21.11
CA ALA A 12 16.33 22.17 20.97
C ALA A 12 15.56 22.33 19.65
N ALA A 13 16.24 22.55 18.52
CA ALA A 13 15.56 22.68 17.22
C ALA A 13 16.34 22.01 16.08
N VAL A 14 16.67 20.72 16.22
CA VAL A 14 17.20 19.94 15.08
C VAL A 14 16.77 18.48 15.21
N PHE A 15 15.53 18.14 14.86
CA PHE A 15 15.14 16.74 14.64
C PHE A 15 13.99 16.53 13.64
N SER A 16 13.77 17.48 12.72
CA SER A 16 12.66 17.40 11.75
C SER A 16 13.11 16.99 10.34
N GLY A 17 14.17 16.17 10.19
CA GLY A 17 14.82 15.91 8.90
C GLY A 17 14.76 14.49 8.32
N VAL A 18 14.28 13.48 9.06
CA VAL A 18 14.54 12.07 8.68
C VAL A 18 13.56 11.50 7.66
N ALA A 19 12.37 12.08 7.47
CA ALA A 19 11.34 11.42 6.66
C ALA A 19 11.51 11.58 5.13
N HIS A 20 12.27 12.58 4.65
CA HIS A 20 12.37 12.89 3.22
C HIS A 20 13.66 12.44 2.52
N ALA A 21 14.75 12.19 3.27
CA ALA A 21 16.03 11.81 2.67
C ALA A 21 16.02 10.34 2.16
N ASP A 22 15.29 9.47 2.84
CA ASP A 22 15.28 8.03 2.60
C ASP A 22 14.52 7.66 1.30
N ASP A 23 13.41 8.34 1.02
CA ASP A 23 12.61 8.10 -0.19
C ASP A 23 13.39 8.40 -1.49
N ALA A 24 14.29 9.40 -1.46
CA ALA A 24 15.11 9.74 -2.62
C ALA A 24 16.12 8.62 -2.95
N ALA A 25 16.74 8.02 -1.93
CA ALA A 25 17.63 6.88 -2.10
C ALA A 25 16.90 5.67 -2.69
N ILE A 26 15.69 5.37 -2.19
CA ILE A 26 14.82 4.32 -2.73
C ILE A 26 14.50 4.57 -4.20
N ARG A 27 14.03 5.78 -4.56
CA ARG A 27 13.73 6.14 -5.96
C ARG A 27 14.95 5.99 -6.86
N GLN A 28 16.12 6.44 -6.41
CA GLN A 28 17.34 6.35 -7.20
C GLN A 28 17.78 4.88 -7.41
N SER A 29 17.68 4.04 -6.39
CA SER A 29 17.97 2.60 -6.51
C SER A 29 17.01 1.91 -7.47
N LEU A 30 15.71 2.19 -7.36
CA LEU A 30 14.69 1.59 -8.22
C LEU A 30 14.76 2.07 -9.67
N ALA A 31 15.10 3.34 -9.91
CA ALA A 31 15.30 3.86 -11.25
C ALA A 31 16.43 3.15 -12.01
N LYS A 32 17.51 2.74 -11.32
CA LYS A 32 18.59 1.94 -11.91
C LYS A 32 18.13 0.55 -12.36
N LEU A 33 17.03 0.06 -11.79
CA LEU A 33 16.39 -1.21 -12.15
C LEU A 33 15.27 -1.02 -13.20
N GLY A 34 15.10 0.20 -13.74
CA GLY A 34 14.04 0.51 -14.70
C GLY A 34 12.67 0.81 -14.07
N VAL A 35 12.59 0.91 -12.74
CA VAL A 35 11.35 1.17 -12.01
C VAL A 35 11.25 2.68 -11.72
N GLN A 36 10.53 3.41 -12.59
CA GLN A 36 10.52 4.88 -12.61
C GLN A 36 9.34 5.51 -11.84
N SER A 37 8.17 4.87 -11.85
CA SER A 37 6.97 5.37 -11.19
C SER A 37 6.71 4.55 -9.93
N THR A 38 6.88 5.20 -8.79
CA THR A 38 6.84 4.58 -7.46
C THR A 38 6.06 5.47 -6.49
N GLU A 39 5.04 4.90 -5.86
CA GLU A 39 4.41 5.48 -4.68
C GLU A 39 5.07 4.85 -3.45
N ILE A 40 5.59 5.67 -2.54
CA ILE A 40 6.31 5.21 -1.35
C ILE A 40 5.44 5.51 -0.14
N GLN A 41 5.17 4.49 0.66
CA GLN A 41 4.39 4.55 1.88
C GLN A 41 5.16 3.91 3.04
N ALA A 42 4.72 4.17 4.27
CA ALA A 42 5.27 3.51 5.44
C ALA A 42 5.03 1.99 5.39
N SER A 43 5.98 1.22 5.92
CA SER A 43 5.83 -0.22 6.18
C SER A 43 5.48 -0.44 7.67
N PRO A 44 4.74 -1.50 8.03
CA PRO A 44 4.60 -1.90 9.43
C PRO A 44 5.91 -2.45 10.03
N VAL A 45 6.93 -2.73 9.21
CA VAL A 45 8.27 -3.15 9.66
C VAL A 45 9.20 -1.93 9.68
N ALA A 46 9.80 -1.65 10.85
CA ALA A 46 10.77 -0.58 11.02
C ALA A 46 12.01 -0.80 10.13
N GLY A 47 12.56 0.27 9.57
CA GLY A 47 13.70 0.20 8.65
C GLY A 47 13.31 -0.11 7.20
N MET A 48 12.01 -0.20 6.90
CA MET A 48 11.49 -0.51 5.56
C MET A 48 10.37 0.43 5.14
N LYS A 49 10.20 0.57 3.82
CA LYS A 49 9.08 1.24 3.16
C LYS A 49 8.32 0.28 2.27
N THR A 50 7.02 0.53 2.13
CA THR A 50 6.18 -0.13 1.13
C THR A 50 6.23 0.70 -0.14
N VAL A 51 6.65 0.11 -1.26
CA VAL A 51 6.79 0.80 -2.55
C VAL A 51 5.87 0.15 -3.58
N LEU A 52 4.88 0.91 -4.04
CA LEU A 52 3.93 0.46 -5.06
C LEU A 52 4.48 0.79 -6.43
N THR A 53 4.48 -0.20 -7.30
CA THR A 53 4.97 -0.12 -8.68
C THR A 53 3.95 -0.73 -9.63
N HIS A 54 4.12 -0.49 -10.92
CA HIS A 54 3.30 -1.13 -11.97
C HIS A 54 3.47 -2.66 -12.02
N SER A 55 4.57 -3.19 -11.48
CA SER A 55 4.88 -4.63 -11.47
C SER A 55 4.56 -5.29 -10.13
N GLY A 56 3.89 -4.58 -9.22
CA GLY A 56 3.51 -5.08 -7.90
C GLY A 56 4.14 -4.28 -6.76
N VAL A 57 3.93 -4.78 -5.54
CA VAL A 57 4.41 -4.13 -4.30
C VAL A 57 5.75 -4.68 -3.87
N LEU A 58 6.66 -3.76 -3.52
CA LEU A 58 8.00 -4.04 -3.05
C LEU A 58 8.17 -3.52 -1.62
N TYR A 59 8.96 -4.21 -0.83
CA TYR A 59 9.41 -3.73 0.48
C TYR A 59 10.90 -3.41 0.38
N VAL A 60 11.25 -2.14 0.58
CA VAL A 60 12.61 -1.65 0.37
C VAL A 60 13.13 -1.10 1.69
N THR A 61 14.38 -1.37 2.04
CA THR A 61 14.99 -0.77 3.23
C THR A 61 15.08 0.75 3.09
N ASP A 62 15.06 1.49 4.20
CA ASP A 62 15.10 2.96 4.18
C ASP A 62 16.32 3.51 3.41
N ASP A 63 17.45 2.78 3.43
CA ASP A 63 18.66 3.14 2.69
C ASP A 63 18.64 2.75 1.19
N GLY A 64 17.55 2.15 0.72
CA GLY A 64 17.35 1.77 -0.68
C GLY A 64 18.24 0.63 -1.18
N LYS A 65 18.96 -0.08 -0.30
CA LYS A 65 19.95 -1.10 -0.72
C LYS A 65 19.38 -2.51 -0.83
N HIS A 66 18.35 -2.83 -0.07
CA HIS A 66 17.74 -4.16 -0.08
C HIS A 66 16.27 -4.04 -0.45
N LEU A 67 15.81 -5.03 -1.22
CA LEU A 67 14.45 -5.12 -1.70
C LEU A 67 13.94 -6.54 -1.54
N ILE A 68 12.69 -6.66 -1.12
CA ILE A 68 11.95 -7.92 -1.01
C ILE A 68 10.62 -7.75 -1.75
N GLN A 69 10.28 -8.69 -2.61
CA GLN A 69 8.97 -8.70 -3.25
C GLN A 69 7.88 -9.05 -2.23
N GLY A 70 6.76 -8.33 -2.26
CA GLY A 70 5.60 -8.68 -1.45
C GLY A 70 4.94 -10.03 -1.83
N PRO A 71 3.90 -10.45 -1.10
CA PRO A 71 3.27 -9.70 -0.02
C PRO A 71 3.95 -9.88 1.34
N MET A 72 3.68 -8.94 2.24
CA MET A 72 3.99 -9.05 3.67
C MET A 72 2.76 -9.54 4.41
N TYR A 73 2.99 -10.44 5.38
CA TYR A 73 1.97 -10.93 6.28
C TYR A 73 2.28 -10.50 7.72
N ASP A 74 1.26 -10.00 8.42
CA ASP A 74 1.26 -9.92 9.88
C ASP A 74 0.77 -11.25 10.44
N VAL A 75 1.61 -11.90 11.24
CA VAL A 75 1.35 -13.22 11.85
C VAL A 75 1.22 -13.15 13.37
N SER A 76 1.04 -11.94 13.93
CA SER A 76 0.91 -11.74 15.38
C SER A 76 -0.46 -12.17 15.92
N GLY A 77 -1.48 -12.25 15.07
CA GLY A 77 -2.85 -12.64 15.42
C GLY A 77 -3.12 -14.14 15.31
N ALA A 78 -4.39 -14.53 15.50
CA ALA A 78 -4.83 -15.91 15.39
C ALA A 78 -4.65 -16.51 13.97
N HIS A 79 -4.69 -15.66 12.95
CA HIS A 79 -4.50 -16.03 11.55
C HIS A 79 -3.57 -15.03 10.86
N PRO A 80 -2.73 -15.46 9.90
CA PRO A 80 -1.94 -14.56 9.08
C PRO A 80 -2.81 -13.57 8.30
N VAL A 81 -2.46 -12.29 8.34
CA VAL A 81 -3.13 -11.21 7.61
C VAL A 81 -2.21 -10.63 6.57
N ASN A 82 -2.61 -10.64 5.29
CA ASN A 82 -1.86 -9.99 4.22
C ASN A 82 -1.99 -8.47 4.33
N VAL A 83 -0.97 -7.80 4.87
CA VAL A 83 -0.97 -6.35 5.07
C VAL A 83 -0.76 -5.59 3.76
N THR A 84 -0.15 -6.22 2.76
CA THR A 84 -0.02 -5.66 1.40
C THR A 84 -1.40 -5.48 0.77
N ASN A 85 -2.22 -6.53 0.75
CA ASN A 85 -3.56 -6.47 0.18
C ASN A 85 -4.46 -5.51 0.96
N LYS A 86 -4.34 -5.48 2.29
CA LYS A 86 -5.08 -4.53 3.14
C LYS A 86 -4.78 -3.08 2.77
N LEU A 87 -3.51 -2.76 2.46
CA LEU A 87 -3.10 -1.45 1.97
C LEU A 87 -3.69 -1.17 0.58
N LEU A 88 -3.63 -2.14 -0.34
CA LEU A 88 -4.16 -1.98 -1.70
C LEU A 88 -5.69 -1.83 -1.76
N MET A 89 -6.43 -2.23 -0.71
CA MET A 89 -7.87 -1.99 -0.64
C MET A 89 -8.24 -0.50 -0.74
N SER A 90 -7.39 0.42 -0.25
CA SER A 90 -7.67 1.86 -0.43
C SER A 90 -7.58 2.29 -1.89
N GLN A 91 -6.66 1.70 -2.65
CA GLN A 91 -6.56 1.94 -4.10
C GLN A 91 -7.73 1.32 -4.85
N LEU A 92 -8.15 0.11 -4.48
CA LEU A 92 -9.34 -0.54 -5.04
C LEU A 92 -10.60 0.32 -4.80
N ASN A 93 -10.80 0.79 -3.58
CA ASN A 93 -11.97 1.59 -3.21
C ASN A 93 -12.00 2.94 -3.94
N ALA A 94 -10.83 3.50 -4.31
CA ALA A 94 -10.79 4.72 -5.10
C ALA A 94 -11.38 4.54 -6.52
N LEU A 95 -11.44 3.31 -7.02
CA LEU A 95 -11.99 2.95 -8.34
C LEU A 95 -13.49 2.63 -8.31
N GLU A 96 -14.18 2.74 -7.17
CA GLU A 96 -15.58 2.33 -7.01
C GLU A 96 -16.51 2.94 -8.08
N LYS A 97 -16.26 4.21 -8.45
CA LYS A 97 -17.05 4.93 -9.48
C LYS A 97 -16.84 4.43 -10.91
N GLU A 98 -15.80 3.63 -11.13
CA GLU A 98 -15.45 3.04 -12.43
C GLU A 98 -15.93 1.58 -12.53
N MET A 99 -16.50 1.03 -11.46
CA MET A 99 -16.96 -0.36 -11.41
C MET A 99 -18.33 -0.55 -12.05
N ILE A 100 -18.51 -1.70 -12.73
CA ILE A 100 -19.83 -2.20 -13.12
C ILE A 100 -20.39 -3.00 -11.95
N VAL A 101 -21.48 -2.53 -11.35
CA VAL A 101 -22.04 -3.09 -10.11
C VAL A 101 -23.33 -3.86 -10.38
N TYR A 102 -23.31 -5.16 -10.08
CA TYR A 102 -24.49 -6.03 -10.06
C TYR A 102 -24.93 -6.23 -8.61
N LYS A 103 -25.87 -5.41 -8.15
CA LYS A 103 -26.28 -5.39 -6.74
C LYS A 103 -27.29 -6.49 -6.43
N ALA A 104 -27.04 -7.26 -5.36
CA ALA A 104 -27.98 -8.24 -4.84
C ALA A 104 -29.17 -7.54 -4.13
N PRO A 105 -30.40 -8.08 -4.22
CA PRO A 105 -31.57 -7.53 -3.51
C PRO A 105 -31.42 -7.57 -1.98
N ASP A 106 -30.84 -8.65 -1.43
CA ASP A 106 -30.50 -8.81 -0.01
C ASP A 106 -28.99 -9.04 0.14
N GLU A 107 -28.22 -7.95 0.11
CA GLU A 107 -26.76 -7.97 0.08
C GLU A 107 -26.16 -8.51 1.40
N LYS A 108 -25.61 -9.74 1.36
CA LYS A 108 -24.85 -10.34 2.47
C LYS A 108 -23.36 -10.14 2.37
N HIS A 109 -22.85 -10.13 1.14
CA HIS A 109 -21.44 -10.05 0.82
C HIS A 109 -21.24 -9.18 -0.42
N VAL A 110 -20.08 -8.54 -0.48
CA VAL A 110 -19.61 -7.80 -1.65
C VAL A 110 -18.29 -8.40 -2.09
N ILE A 111 -18.23 -8.77 -3.36
CA ILE A 111 -17.00 -9.22 -4.01
C ILE A 111 -16.67 -8.25 -5.16
N THR A 112 -15.41 -7.93 -5.33
CA THR A 112 -14.91 -7.20 -6.51
C THR A 112 -14.18 -8.19 -7.40
N VAL A 113 -14.65 -8.32 -8.65
CA VAL A 113 -14.11 -9.31 -9.60
C VAL A 113 -13.36 -8.58 -10.70
N PHE A 114 -12.06 -8.87 -10.82
CA PHE A 114 -11.31 -8.55 -12.03
C PHE A 114 -11.71 -9.56 -13.11
N THR A 115 -12.30 -9.09 -14.21
CA THR A 115 -12.87 -9.94 -15.27
C THR A 115 -12.36 -9.55 -16.65
N ASP A 116 -12.34 -10.50 -17.57
CA ASP A 116 -11.97 -10.30 -18.98
C ASP A 116 -13.07 -10.87 -19.87
N ILE A 117 -13.52 -10.08 -20.86
CA ILE A 117 -14.60 -10.43 -21.79
C ILE A 117 -14.24 -11.55 -22.78
N THR A 118 -12.98 -11.98 -22.80
CA THR A 118 -12.49 -13.10 -23.63
C THR A 118 -12.21 -14.36 -22.80
N CYS A 119 -12.34 -14.28 -21.47
CA CYS A 119 -12.09 -15.40 -20.57
C CYS A 119 -13.33 -16.31 -20.44
N GLY A 120 -13.19 -17.59 -20.80
CA GLY A 120 -14.27 -18.59 -20.70
C GLY A 120 -14.93 -18.69 -19.32
N TYR A 121 -14.14 -18.65 -18.24
CA TYR A 121 -14.68 -18.71 -16.88
C TYR A 121 -15.37 -17.40 -16.47
N CYS A 122 -14.95 -16.26 -17.02
CA CYS A 122 -15.62 -14.98 -16.79
C CYS A 122 -17.01 -14.97 -17.44
N HIS A 123 -17.15 -15.55 -18.64
CA HIS A 123 -18.47 -15.76 -19.25
C HIS A 123 -19.37 -16.61 -18.36
N LYS A 124 -18.87 -17.76 -17.91
CA LYS A 124 -19.63 -18.64 -17.01
C LYS A 124 -20.07 -17.95 -15.72
N LEU A 125 -19.16 -17.22 -15.07
CA LEU A 125 -19.49 -16.46 -13.86
C LEU A 125 -20.58 -15.41 -14.13
N HIS A 126 -20.54 -14.77 -15.29
CA HIS A 126 -21.55 -13.78 -15.68
C HIS A 126 -22.92 -14.40 -16.00
N GLU A 127 -22.94 -15.60 -16.59
CA GLU A 127 -24.16 -16.37 -16.84
C GLU A 127 -24.85 -16.78 -15.52
N GLU A 128 -24.06 -17.10 -14.48
CA GLU A 128 -24.52 -17.50 -13.14
C GLU A 128 -24.80 -16.29 -12.20
N MET A 129 -24.74 -15.06 -12.71
CA MET A 129 -24.88 -13.83 -11.89
C MET A 129 -26.26 -13.73 -11.21
N THR A 130 -27.32 -14.25 -11.85
CA THR A 130 -28.67 -14.23 -11.29
C THR A 130 -28.80 -15.18 -10.10
N ASP A 131 -28.15 -16.35 -10.18
CA ASP A 131 -28.16 -17.35 -9.11
C ASP A 131 -27.29 -16.91 -7.92
N SER A 132 -26.17 -16.25 -8.20
CA SER A 132 -25.27 -15.72 -7.16
C SER A 132 -25.87 -14.54 -6.37
N ASN A 133 -26.79 -13.79 -6.99
CA ASN A 133 -27.49 -12.66 -6.37
C ASN A 133 -28.89 -13.05 -5.86
N ALA A 134 -29.24 -14.34 -5.90
CA ALA A 134 -30.49 -14.82 -5.37
C ALA A 134 -30.53 -14.65 -3.82
N PRO A 135 -31.72 -14.36 -3.26
CA PRO A 135 -31.90 -14.12 -1.82
C PRO A 135 -31.63 -15.36 -0.95
#